data_AF-A0A8I6SRR1-F1
#
_entry.id   AF-A0A8I6SRR1-F1
#
_cell.length_a   1.000
_cell.length_b   1.000
_cell.length_c   1.000
_cell.angle_alpha   90.00
_cell.angle_beta   90.00
_cell.angle_gamma   90.00
#
_symmetry.space_group_name_H-M   'P 1'
#
loop_
_entity.id
_entity.type
_entity.pdbx_description
1 polymer ?
#
loop_
_entity_poly.entity_id
_entity_poly.type
_entity_poly.pdbx_seq_one_letter_code
_entity_poly.pdbx_strand_id
1 'polypeptide(L)'
;MSAEPVSPSLKDLPKVAVDLKTQLEGFNTDRMKHTDTEEKNPLPTAEDVQQERQRNELIHGVENFNTDKLKRTNTAEKIVLPNAQDVAIEKTQRDLLLGVQSFETCKLKHTETQEKNPLPDKDAVMQEKVHQNLISGVEGFDKRTMKHTETKEMNTLPDPEVIEAEKGQLNLFKGIENFDTTKLKHTETCEKNPLPTTEIINQEKMA
;
A
#
# COMPACT_ATOMS: atom_id res chain seq x y z
N MET A 1 28.03 1.47 -40.50
CA MET A 1 28.65 0.14 -40.75
C MET A 1 27.52 -0.87 -40.92
N SER A 2 27.21 -1.22 -42.16
CA SER A 2 26.43 -2.41 -42.51
C SER A 2 27.10 -2.95 -43.76
N ALA A 3 27.80 -4.08 -43.63
CA ALA A 3 28.51 -4.71 -44.74
C ALA A 3 27.47 -5.14 -45.78
N GLU A 4 27.59 -4.62 -47.01
CA GLU A 4 26.75 -5.03 -48.12
C GLU A 4 26.97 -6.54 -48.41
N PRO A 5 25.90 -7.30 -48.65
CA PRO A 5 26.02 -8.71 -49.00
C PRO A 5 26.73 -8.85 -50.35
N VAL A 6 27.93 -9.41 -50.34
CA VAL A 6 28.66 -9.74 -51.57
C VAL A 6 27.86 -10.82 -52.32
N SER A 7 27.22 -10.44 -53.42
CA SER A 7 26.53 -11.38 -54.31
C SER A 7 27.53 -12.45 -54.78
N PRO A 8 27.22 -13.75 -54.64
CA PRO A 8 28.14 -14.82 -55.01
C PRO A 8 28.49 -14.72 -56.50
N SER A 9 29.79 -14.82 -56.81
CA SER A 9 30.25 -14.79 -58.20
C SER A 9 29.85 -16.09 -58.90
N LEU A 10 29.61 -16.08 -60.22
CA LEU A 10 29.18 -17.27 -60.99
C LEU A 10 30.03 -18.53 -60.76
N LYS A 11 31.30 -18.36 -60.35
CA LYS A 11 32.24 -19.45 -60.06
C LYS A 11 31.96 -20.14 -58.72
N ASP A 12 31.29 -19.45 -57.80
CA ASP A 12 31.04 -19.87 -56.42
C ASP A 12 29.64 -20.49 -56.24
N LEU A 13 28.79 -20.47 -57.28
CA LEU A 13 27.50 -21.17 -57.22
C LEU A 13 27.69 -22.68 -57.43
N PRO A 14 26.97 -23.52 -56.66
CA PRO A 14 27.01 -24.97 -56.85
C PRO A 14 26.56 -25.32 -58.27
N LYS A 15 27.36 -26.14 -58.96
CA LYS A 15 26.98 -26.61 -60.31
C LYS A 15 25.71 -27.45 -60.19
N VAL A 16 24.69 -27.07 -60.95
CA VAL A 16 23.42 -27.81 -61.02
C VAL A 16 23.72 -29.25 -61.43
N ALA A 17 23.17 -30.21 -60.67
CA ALA A 17 23.31 -31.63 -60.99
C ALA A 17 22.84 -31.89 -62.43
N VAL A 18 23.57 -32.73 -63.15
CA VAL A 18 23.34 -32.98 -64.59
C VAL A 18 21.88 -33.38 -64.86
N ASP A 19 21.28 -34.14 -63.96
CA ASP A 19 19.90 -34.61 -64.05
C ASP A 19 18.88 -33.45 -63.98
N LEU A 20 19.07 -32.52 -63.04
CA LEU A 20 18.18 -31.35 -62.89
C LEU A 20 18.33 -30.39 -64.07
N LYS A 21 19.55 -30.19 -64.57
CA LYS A 21 19.80 -29.40 -65.79
C LYS A 21 19.06 -30.00 -66.98
N THR A 22 19.12 -31.32 -67.15
CA THR A 22 18.42 -32.03 -68.22
C THR A 22 16.90 -31.92 -68.09
N GLN A 23 16.35 -32.00 -66.87
CA GLN A 23 14.92 -31.84 -66.63
C GLN A 23 14.42 -30.42 -66.94
N LEU A 24 15.20 -29.40 -66.60
CA LEU A 24 14.88 -28.00 -66.90
C LEU A 24 15.00 -27.72 -68.41
N GLU A 25 16.04 -28.26 -69.07
CA GLU A 25 16.21 -28.15 -70.53
C GLU A 25 15.08 -28.87 -71.29
N GLY A 26 14.59 -30.00 -70.77
CA GLY A 26 13.45 -30.73 -71.31
C GLY A 26 12.08 -30.27 -70.78
N PHE A 27 12.02 -29.22 -69.96
CA PHE A 27 10.77 -28.77 -69.35
C PHE A 27 9.86 -28.14 -70.41
N ASN A 28 8.70 -28.75 -70.63
CA ASN A 28 7.70 -28.21 -71.52
C ASN A 28 6.70 -27.34 -70.74
N THR A 29 6.76 -26.02 -70.96
CA THR A 29 5.85 -25.03 -70.38
C THR A 29 4.39 -25.24 -70.78
N ASP A 30 4.11 -25.90 -71.91
CA ASP A 30 2.76 -26.23 -72.37
C ASP A 30 2.06 -27.22 -71.43
N ARG A 31 2.82 -27.92 -70.57
CA ARG A 31 2.27 -28.81 -69.55
C ARG A 31 1.83 -28.07 -68.29
N MET A 32 2.11 -26.77 -68.18
CA MET A 32 1.58 -25.97 -67.08
C MET A 32 0.07 -25.77 -67.27
N LYS A 33 -0.69 -25.94 -66.19
CA LYS A 33 -2.12 -25.67 -66.21
C LYS A 33 -2.35 -24.16 -66.37
N HIS A 34 -3.03 -23.75 -67.42
CA HIS A 34 -3.55 -22.39 -67.52
C HIS A 34 -4.57 -22.13 -66.40
N THR A 35 -4.50 -20.95 -65.79
CA THR A 35 -5.46 -20.47 -64.79
C THR A 35 -5.91 -19.07 -65.21
N ASP A 36 -7.21 -18.91 -65.43
CA ASP A 36 -7.79 -17.62 -65.82
C ASP A 36 -7.92 -16.70 -64.59
N THR A 37 -7.62 -15.42 -64.78
CA THR A 37 -7.76 -14.38 -63.74
C THR A 37 -8.93 -13.47 -64.09
N GLU A 38 -9.94 -13.42 -63.23
CA GLU A 38 -11.17 -12.63 -63.44
C GLU A 38 -11.16 -11.37 -62.55
N GLU A 39 -11.24 -10.18 -63.17
CA GLU A 39 -11.44 -8.90 -62.48
C GLU A 39 -12.93 -8.70 -62.17
N LYS A 40 -13.28 -8.58 -60.88
CA LYS A 40 -14.67 -8.33 -60.46
C LYS A 40 -14.92 -6.83 -60.33
N ASN A 41 -15.67 -6.24 -61.26
CA ASN A 41 -16.22 -4.89 -61.14
C ASN A 41 -17.76 -4.96 -60.96
N PRO A 42 -18.27 -5.24 -59.76
CA PRO A 42 -19.70 -5.37 -59.53
C PRO A 42 -20.39 -4.01 -59.71
N LEU A 43 -21.52 -4.01 -60.40
CA LEU A 43 -22.37 -2.82 -60.51
C LEU A 43 -23.04 -2.52 -59.16
N PRO A 44 -23.40 -1.24 -58.90
CA PRO A 44 -24.17 -0.87 -57.71
C PRO A 44 -25.46 -1.70 -57.60
N THR A 45 -25.79 -2.11 -56.37
CA THR A 45 -27.01 -2.85 -56.10
C THR A 45 -28.22 -1.93 -56.11
N ALA A 46 -29.43 -2.53 -56.18
CA ALA A 46 -30.67 -1.76 -56.07
C ALA A 46 -30.79 -1.01 -54.73
N GLU A 47 -30.25 -1.59 -53.65
CA GLU A 47 -30.19 -0.98 -52.32
C GLU A 47 -29.33 0.29 -52.33
N ASP A 48 -28.14 0.23 -52.94
CA ASP A 48 -27.20 1.36 -53.05
C ASP A 48 -27.86 2.56 -53.75
N VAL A 49 -28.57 2.30 -54.84
CA VAL A 49 -29.29 3.34 -55.60
C VAL A 49 -30.45 3.93 -54.80
N GLN A 50 -31.16 3.12 -54.01
CA GLN A 50 -32.26 3.59 -53.17
C GLN A 50 -31.76 4.47 -52.02
N GLN A 51 -30.68 4.07 -51.35
CA GLN A 51 -30.06 4.86 -50.29
C GLN A 51 -29.55 6.19 -50.83
N GLU A 52 -28.89 6.17 -51.99
CA GLU A 52 -28.40 7.39 -52.64
C GLU A 52 -29.54 8.35 -53.03
N ARG A 53 -30.67 7.82 -53.51
CA ARG A 53 -31.87 8.63 -53.77
C ARG A 53 -32.42 9.26 -52.49
N GLN A 54 -32.58 8.50 -51.41
CA GLN A 54 -33.07 9.02 -50.14
C GLN A 54 -32.14 10.11 -49.56
N ARG A 55 -30.82 9.90 -49.65
CA ARG A 55 -29.81 10.88 -49.24
C ARG A 55 -29.95 12.17 -50.04
N ASN A 56 -30.08 12.08 -51.35
CA ASN A 56 -30.23 13.24 -52.22
C ASN A 56 -31.55 13.98 -51.99
N GLU A 57 -32.65 13.27 -51.75
CA GLU A 57 -33.94 13.86 -51.39
C GLU A 57 -33.86 14.64 -50.06
N LEU A 58 -33.18 14.09 -49.05
CA LEU A 58 -32.96 14.77 -47.77
C LEU A 58 -32.15 16.05 -47.95
N ILE A 59 -31.02 15.97 -48.66
CA ILE A 59 -30.16 17.12 -48.92
C ILE A 59 -30.93 18.20 -49.66
N HIS A 60 -31.65 17.83 -50.71
CA HIS A 60 -32.46 18.76 -51.49
C HIS A 60 -33.56 19.43 -50.65
N GLY A 61 -34.17 18.68 -49.73
CA GLY A 61 -35.16 19.21 -48.78
C GLY A 61 -34.57 20.23 -47.81
N VAL A 62 -33.33 20.01 -47.35
CA VAL A 62 -32.62 20.95 -46.47
C VAL A 62 -32.15 22.18 -47.24
N GLU A 63 -31.60 22.02 -48.44
CA GLU A 63 -31.14 23.13 -49.29
C GLU A 63 -32.28 24.09 -49.66
N ASN A 64 -33.46 23.53 -49.96
CA ASN A 64 -34.64 24.33 -50.32
C ASN A 64 -35.55 24.64 -49.13
N PHE A 65 -35.06 24.42 -47.90
CA PHE A 65 -35.84 24.69 -46.71
C PHE A 65 -36.11 26.19 -46.55
N ASN A 66 -37.39 26.58 -46.62
CA ASN A 66 -37.81 27.96 -46.44
C ASN A 66 -37.79 28.35 -44.95
N THR A 67 -36.74 29.08 -44.55
CA THR A 67 -36.57 29.61 -43.19
C THR A 67 -37.63 30.64 -42.78
N ASP A 68 -38.31 31.30 -43.72
CA ASP A 68 -39.39 32.26 -43.43
C ASP A 68 -40.62 31.58 -42.82
N LYS A 69 -40.75 30.26 -42.97
CA LYS A 69 -41.81 29.46 -42.34
C LYS A 69 -41.52 29.15 -40.86
N LEU A 70 -40.29 29.39 -40.38
CA LEU A 70 -39.97 29.23 -38.97
C LEU A 70 -40.61 30.36 -38.16
N LYS A 71 -41.37 30.00 -37.13
CA LYS A 71 -41.86 30.97 -36.16
C LYS A 71 -40.67 31.54 -35.39
N ARG A 72 -40.59 32.87 -35.28
CA ARG A 72 -39.61 33.53 -34.40
C ARG A 72 -39.89 33.12 -32.96
N THR A 73 -38.91 32.48 -32.31
CA THR A 73 -38.94 32.22 -30.87
C THR A 73 -38.13 33.30 -30.17
N ASN A 74 -38.71 33.94 -29.15
CA ASN A 74 -37.99 34.91 -28.34
C ASN A 74 -37.13 34.15 -27.31
N THR A 75 -35.80 34.22 -27.45
CA THR A 75 -34.86 33.71 -26.46
C THR A 75 -34.66 34.76 -25.38
N ALA A 76 -35.20 34.53 -24.18
CA ALA A 76 -34.92 35.38 -23.03
C ALA A 76 -33.55 34.99 -22.43
N GLU A 77 -32.51 35.77 -22.73
CA GLU A 77 -31.25 35.68 -21.97
C GLU A 77 -31.49 36.15 -20.54
N LYS A 78 -31.26 35.25 -19.57
CA LYS A 78 -31.34 35.60 -18.15
C LYS A 78 -30.05 36.30 -17.72
N ILE A 79 -29.92 37.57 -18.09
CA ILE A 79 -28.86 38.45 -17.57
C ILE A 79 -29.21 38.77 -16.11
N VAL A 80 -28.57 38.08 -15.17
CA VAL A 80 -28.69 38.40 -13.74
C VAL A 80 -27.75 39.56 -13.45
N LEU A 81 -28.32 40.70 -13.06
CA LEU A 81 -27.53 41.83 -12.59
C LEU A 81 -26.84 41.47 -11.25
N PRO A 82 -25.62 41.99 -10.99
CA PRO A 82 -24.98 41.86 -9.69
C PRO A 82 -25.96 42.28 -8.60
N ASN A 83 -26.06 41.47 -7.55
CA ASN A 83 -26.94 41.78 -6.43
C ASN A 83 -26.25 42.79 -5.48
N ALA A 84 -26.99 43.31 -4.51
CA ALA A 84 -26.45 44.29 -3.55
C ALA A 84 -25.27 43.75 -2.72
N GLN A 85 -25.22 42.44 -2.46
CA GLN A 85 -24.12 41.78 -1.76
C GLN A 85 -22.86 41.75 -2.64
N ASP A 86 -22.99 41.46 -3.94
CA ASP A 86 -21.86 41.45 -4.88
C ASP A 86 -21.18 42.83 -4.93
N VAL A 87 -21.97 43.89 -5.04
CA VAL A 87 -21.47 45.29 -5.06
C VAL A 87 -20.84 45.69 -3.73
N ALA A 88 -21.42 45.26 -2.60
CA ALA A 88 -20.85 45.54 -1.27
C ALA A 88 -19.49 44.85 -1.07
N ILE A 89 -19.37 43.60 -1.53
CA ILE A 89 -18.11 42.86 -1.50
C ILE A 89 -17.07 43.55 -2.38
N GLU A 90 -17.41 43.89 -3.62
CA GLU A 90 -16.50 44.56 -4.55
C GLU A 90 -15.99 45.89 -3.99
N LYS A 91 -16.89 46.69 -3.40
CA LYS A 91 -16.52 47.95 -2.75
C LYS A 91 -15.55 47.74 -1.59
N THR A 92 -15.83 46.75 -0.73
CA THR A 92 -14.97 46.43 0.42
C THR A 92 -13.58 45.97 -0.02
N GLN A 93 -13.50 45.13 -1.06
CA GLN A 93 -12.22 44.67 -1.62
C GLN A 93 -11.43 45.82 -2.23
N ARG A 94 -12.11 46.70 -2.97
CA ARG A 94 -11.49 47.90 -3.55
C ARG A 94 -10.94 48.83 -2.47
N ASP A 95 -11.72 49.09 -1.42
CA ASP A 95 -11.31 49.97 -0.32
C ASP A 95 -10.10 49.41 0.43
N LEU A 96 -10.07 48.09 0.67
CA LEU A 96 -8.91 47.41 1.24
C LEU A 96 -7.66 47.57 0.38
N LEU A 97 -7.79 47.34 -0.93
CA LEU A 97 -6.67 47.45 -1.87
C LEU A 97 -6.12 48.87 -1.92
N LEU A 98 -6.99 49.88 -1.95
CA LEU A 98 -6.59 51.29 -1.89
C LEU A 98 -5.93 51.64 -0.57
N GLY A 99 -6.42 51.09 0.56
CA GLY A 99 -5.80 51.26 1.87
C GLY A 99 -4.38 50.73 1.93
N VAL A 100 -4.12 49.55 1.36
CA VAL A 100 -2.77 48.97 1.28
C VAL A 100 -1.89 49.76 0.30
N GLN A 101 -2.42 50.18 -0.85
CA GLN A 101 -1.66 50.96 -1.83
C GLN A 101 -1.24 52.34 -1.29
N SER A 102 -2.12 52.98 -0.51
CA SER A 102 -1.84 54.27 0.13
C SER A 102 -1.09 54.15 1.46
N PHE A 103 -0.66 52.95 1.83
CA PHE A 103 0.05 52.72 3.09
C PHE A 103 1.45 53.33 3.06
N GLU A 104 1.64 54.39 3.85
CA GLU A 104 2.94 55.04 4.00
C GLU A 104 3.82 54.28 5.01
N THR A 105 4.79 53.52 4.50
CA THR A 105 5.76 52.78 5.32
C THR A 105 6.58 53.68 6.24
N CYS A 106 6.76 54.96 5.90
CA CYS A 106 7.43 55.95 6.74
C CYS A 106 6.66 56.29 8.03
N LYS A 107 5.36 55.95 8.12
CA LYS A 107 4.56 56.11 9.35
C LYS A 107 4.69 54.91 10.30
N LEU A 108 5.37 53.83 9.90
CA LEU A 108 5.67 52.74 10.81
C LEU A 108 6.70 53.19 11.84
N LYS A 109 6.43 52.87 13.11
CA LYS A 109 7.40 53.09 14.18
C LYS A 109 8.64 52.22 13.94
N HIS A 110 9.82 52.81 14.01
CA HIS A 110 11.06 52.05 13.98
C HIS A 110 11.07 51.06 15.16
N THR A 111 11.24 49.77 14.85
CA THR A 111 11.41 48.71 15.84
C THR A 111 12.80 48.11 15.61
N GLU A 112 13.71 48.37 16.53
CA GLU A 112 15.05 47.76 16.52
C GLU A 112 14.96 46.41 17.24
N THR A 113 15.06 45.31 16.49
CA THR A 113 15.09 43.96 17.05
C THR A 113 16.50 43.62 17.51
N GLN A 114 16.72 43.55 18.82
CA GLN A 114 17.99 43.15 19.44
C GLN A 114 17.97 41.62 19.72
N GLU A 115 18.77 40.85 18.98
CA GLU A 115 19.01 39.44 19.27
C GLU A 115 19.88 39.32 20.53
N LYS A 116 19.30 38.84 21.64
CA LYS A 116 20.05 38.59 22.87
C LYS A 116 20.77 37.26 22.73
N ASN A 117 22.09 37.31 22.53
CA ASN A 117 22.98 36.17 22.69
C ASN A 117 23.73 36.33 24.02
N PRO A 118 23.07 36.11 25.19
CA PRO A 118 23.71 36.32 26.48
C PRO A 118 24.90 35.36 26.64
N LEU A 119 26.02 35.90 27.10
CA LEU A 119 27.18 35.08 27.46
C LEU A 119 26.79 34.11 28.59
N PRO A 120 27.39 32.90 28.63
CA PRO A 120 27.21 31.99 29.76
C PRO A 120 27.53 32.71 31.07
N ASP A 121 26.70 32.50 32.08
CA ASP A 121 26.94 33.06 33.41
C ASP A 121 28.07 32.30 34.14
N LYS A 122 28.47 32.82 35.29
CA LYS A 122 29.56 32.24 36.08
C LYS A 122 29.24 30.81 36.54
N ASP A 123 27.97 30.50 36.77
CA ASP A 123 27.53 29.20 37.26
C ASP A 123 27.61 28.16 36.15
N ALA A 124 27.19 28.50 34.92
CA ALA A 124 27.32 27.65 33.74
C ALA A 124 28.79 27.32 33.44
N VAL A 125 29.67 28.32 33.51
CA VAL A 125 31.12 28.10 33.32
C VAL A 125 31.72 27.23 34.43
N MET A 126 31.28 27.41 35.67
CA MET A 126 31.75 26.61 36.79
C MET A 126 31.28 25.15 36.70
N GLN A 127 30.01 24.93 36.32
CA GLN A 127 29.47 23.59 36.08
C GLN A 127 30.23 22.87 34.96
N GLU A 128 30.49 23.55 33.84
CA GLU A 128 31.29 23.00 32.74
C GLU A 128 32.69 22.62 33.21
N LYS A 129 33.34 23.47 34.01
CA LYS A 129 34.67 23.18 34.56
C LYS A 129 34.65 21.96 35.48
N VAL A 130 33.61 21.78 36.31
CA VAL A 130 33.46 20.59 37.16
C VAL A 130 33.27 19.34 36.30
N HIS A 131 32.44 19.41 35.27
CA HIS A 131 32.19 18.31 34.35
C HIS A 131 33.46 17.88 33.61
N GLN A 132 34.23 18.84 33.10
CA GLN A 132 35.50 18.57 32.42
C GLN A 132 36.53 17.93 33.34
N ASN A 133 36.63 18.40 34.59
CA ASN A 133 37.52 17.79 35.58
C ASN A 133 37.13 16.34 35.89
N LEU A 134 35.83 16.04 35.97
CA LEU A 134 35.35 14.68 36.18
C LEU A 134 35.73 13.77 35.00
N ILE A 135 35.48 14.22 33.77
CA ILE A 135 35.83 13.48 32.55
C ILE A 135 37.33 13.19 32.53
N SER A 136 38.15 14.24 32.72
CA SER A 136 39.61 14.10 32.72
C SER A 136 40.10 13.14 33.82
N GLY A 137 39.46 13.15 34.99
CA GLY A 137 39.77 12.23 36.08
C GLY A 137 39.45 10.77 35.76
N VAL A 138 38.35 10.52 35.02
CA VAL A 138 37.96 9.18 34.57
C VAL A 138 38.83 8.70 33.40
N GLU A 139 39.11 9.57 32.43
CA GLU A 139 39.98 9.24 31.29
C GLU A 139 41.41 8.93 31.74
N GLY A 140 41.94 9.69 32.71
CA GLY A 140 43.26 9.47 33.29
C GLY A 140 43.31 8.37 34.35
N PHE A 141 42.21 7.67 34.63
CA PHE A 141 42.15 6.70 35.71
C PHE A 141 42.93 5.42 35.38
N ASP A 142 44.04 5.19 36.08
CA ASP A 142 44.83 3.97 35.93
C ASP A 142 44.14 2.77 36.61
N LYS A 143 43.54 1.92 35.78
CA LYS A 143 42.87 0.67 36.21
C LYS A 143 43.79 -0.28 36.98
N ARG A 144 45.12 -0.16 36.84
CA ARG A 144 46.09 -1.00 37.57
C ARG A 144 46.12 -0.67 39.07
N THR A 145 45.65 0.51 39.46
CA THR A 145 45.53 0.92 40.87
C THR A 145 44.31 0.32 41.57
N MET A 146 43.38 -0.29 40.81
CA MET A 146 42.23 -0.98 41.40
C MET A 146 42.66 -2.26 42.12
N LYS A 147 42.09 -2.50 43.30
CA LYS A 147 42.33 -3.74 44.04
C LYS A 147 41.79 -4.93 43.24
N HIS A 148 42.63 -5.95 43.04
CA HIS A 148 42.20 -7.20 42.43
C HIS A 148 41.09 -7.83 43.28
N THR A 149 39.96 -8.13 42.66
CA THR A 149 38.85 -8.85 43.29
C THR A 149 38.59 -10.11 42.48
N GLU A 150 38.78 -11.26 43.09
CA GLU A 150 38.51 -12.55 42.47
C GLU A 150 37.04 -12.92 42.70
N THR A 151 36.24 -12.92 41.64
CA THR A 151 34.83 -13.31 41.72
C THR A 151 34.69 -14.82 41.54
N LYS A 152 34.30 -15.53 42.61
CA LYS A 152 33.98 -16.96 42.56
C LYS A 152 32.50 -17.16 42.21
N GLU A 153 32.22 -17.70 41.04
CA GLU A 153 30.89 -18.18 40.67
C GLU A 153 30.59 -19.49 41.41
N MET A 154 29.53 -19.51 42.23
CA MET A 154 29.14 -20.67 43.03
C MET A 154 28.07 -21.49 42.28
N ASN A 155 28.47 -22.20 41.23
CA ASN A 155 27.64 -23.27 40.65
C ASN A 155 27.86 -24.55 41.46
N THR A 156 27.21 -24.68 42.61
CA THR A 156 27.24 -25.91 43.41
C THR A 156 26.21 -26.91 42.89
N LEU A 157 26.62 -28.17 42.75
CA LEU A 157 25.68 -29.26 42.46
C LEU A 157 24.68 -29.41 43.61
N PRO A 158 23.43 -29.87 43.35
CA PRO A 158 22.46 -30.14 44.40
C PRO A 158 23.02 -31.14 45.41
N ASP A 159 22.78 -30.89 46.70
CA ASP A 159 23.24 -31.76 47.77
C ASP A 159 22.52 -33.13 47.73
N PRO A 160 23.16 -34.21 48.22
CA PRO A 160 22.59 -35.56 48.23
C PRO A 160 21.21 -35.64 48.90
N GLU A 161 20.96 -34.82 49.92
CA GLU A 161 19.68 -34.73 50.62
C GLU A 161 18.56 -34.19 49.72
N VAL A 162 18.86 -33.18 48.90
CA VAL A 162 17.92 -32.62 47.91
C VAL A 162 17.57 -33.66 46.84
N ILE A 163 18.58 -34.41 46.39
CA ILE A 163 18.42 -35.49 45.41
C ILE A 163 17.56 -36.63 45.98
N GLU A 164 17.78 -37.02 47.23
CA GLU A 164 17.01 -38.08 47.88
C GLU A 164 15.55 -37.67 48.11
N ALA A 165 15.33 -36.41 48.54
CA ALA A 165 13.99 -35.85 48.69
C ALA A 165 13.23 -35.84 47.36
N GLU A 166 13.87 -35.40 46.27
CA GLU A 166 13.26 -35.39 44.93
C GLU A 166 12.96 -36.81 44.43
N LYS A 167 13.88 -37.76 44.66
CA LYS A 167 13.66 -39.18 44.34
C LYS A 167 12.49 -39.78 45.13
N GLY A 168 12.33 -39.40 46.40
CA GLY A 168 11.21 -39.78 47.24
C GLY A 168 9.87 -39.28 46.69
N GLN A 169 9.81 -38.01 46.31
CA GLN A 169 8.61 -37.44 45.68
C GLN A 169 8.28 -38.13 44.35
N LEU A 170 9.28 -38.38 43.50
CA LEU A 170 9.09 -39.07 42.23
C LEU A 170 8.53 -40.47 42.42
N ASN A 171 9.00 -41.20 43.45
CA ASN A 171 8.48 -42.53 43.78
C ASN A 171 7.03 -42.47 44.28
N LEU A 172 6.67 -41.45 45.08
CA LEU A 172 5.30 -41.23 45.50
C LEU A 172 4.37 -41.00 44.31
N PHE A 173 4.77 -40.10 43.39
CA PHE A 173 3.99 -39.82 42.18
C PHE A 173 3.81 -41.07 41.32
N LYS A 174 4.87 -41.84 41.09
CA LYS A 174 4.79 -43.11 40.36
C LYS A 174 3.88 -44.13 41.06
N GLY A 175 3.87 -44.16 42.39
CA GLY A 175 2.97 -45.03 43.15
C GLY A 175 1.51 -44.67 42.98
N ILE A 176 1.18 -43.37 42.96
CA ILE A 176 -0.18 -42.88 42.70
C ILE A 176 -0.59 -43.15 41.25
N GLU A 177 0.28 -42.83 40.29
CA GLU A 177 0.02 -43.00 38.85
C GLU A 177 -0.28 -44.47 38.50
N ASN A 178 0.43 -45.41 39.13
CA ASN A 178 0.28 -46.84 38.88
C ASN A 178 -0.64 -47.55 39.91
N PHE A 179 -1.40 -46.81 40.70
CA PHE A 179 -2.26 -47.41 41.72
C PHE A 179 -3.48 -48.09 41.09
N ASP A 180 -3.60 -49.39 41.34
CA ASP A 180 -4.72 -50.20 40.86
C ASP A 180 -5.95 -50.01 41.76
N THR A 181 -6.91 -49.23 41.27
CA THR A 181 -8.17 -48.91 41.96
C THR A 181 -9.04 -50.14 42.22
N THR A 182 -8.84 -51.25 41.50
CA THR A 182 -9.59 -52.50 41.72
C THR A 182 -9.20 -53.21 43.02
N LYS A 183 -8.05 -52.86 43.60
CA LYS A 183 -7.58 -53.36 44.91
C LYS A 183 -8.23 -52.65 46.09
N LEU A 184 -9.01 -51.58 45.85
CA LEU A 184 -9.78 -50.95 46.90
C LEU A 184 -10.90 -51.90 47.35
N LYS A 185 -10.93 -52.20 48.65
CA LYS A 185 -11.98 -53.04 49.22
C LYS A 185 -13.32 -52.31 49.13
N HIS A 186 -14.35 -52.99 48.65
CA HIS A 186 -15.71 -52.46 48.67
C HIS A 186 -16.12 -52.18 50.12
N THR A 187 -16.61 -50.96 50.37
CA THR A 187 -17.15 -50.55 51.67
C THR A 187 -18.54 -49.98 51.44
N GLU A 188 -19.54 -50.56 52.08
CA GLU A 188 -20.90 -50.01 52.08
C GLU A 188 -20.95 -48.88 53.10
N THR A 189 -21.23 -47.68 52.63
CA THR A 189 -21.46 -46.52 53.50
C THR A 189 -22.95 -46.46 53.86
N CYS A 190 -23.27 -46.63 55.14
CA CYS A 190 -24.63 -46.42 55.65
C CYS A 190 -24.82 -44.95 56.04
N GLU A 191 -25.43 -44.16 55.16
CA GLU A 191 -25.92 -42.83 55.50
C GLU A 191 -27.15 -42.97 56.41
N LYS A 192 -26.96 -42.81 57.72
CA LYS A 192 -28.08 -42.73 58.67
C LYS A 192 -28.68 -41.34 58.54
N ASN A 193 -29.84 -41.25 57.91
CA ASN A 193 -30.67 -40.04 57.91
C ASN A 193 -31.86 -40.24 58.88
N PRO A 194 -31.63 -40.16 60.21
CA PRO A 194 -32.71 -40.34 61.19
C PRO A 194 -33.72 -39.19 61.06
N LEU A 195 -35.00 -39.53 60.97
CA LEU A 195 -36.07 -38.52 60.99
C LEU A 195 -36.06 -37.79 62.35
N PRO A 196 -36.31 -36.46 62.38
CA PRO A 196 -36.35 -35.70 63.63
C PRO A 196 -37.39 -36.27 64.60
N THR A 197 -37.01 -36.42 65.87
CA THR A 197 -37.94 -36.84 66.93
C THR A 197 -38.88 -35.72 67.33
N THR A 198 -40.06 -36.06 67.86
CA THR A 198 -41.11 -35.11 68.27
C THR A 198 -40.61 -34.06 69.27
N GLU A 199 -39.62 -34.41 70.09
CA GLU A 199 -38.94 -33.50 71.03
C GLU A 199 -38.26 -32.34 70.30
N ILE A 200 -37.50 -32.65 69.23
CA ILE A 200 -36.78 -31.67 68.40
C ILE A 200 -37.78 -30.78 67.69
N ILE A 201 -38.85 -31.37 67.15
CA ILE A 201 -39.92 -30.62 66.47
C ILE A 201 -40.62 -29.65 67.44
N ASN A 202 -40.85 -30.05 68.68
CA ASN A 202 -41.52 -29.19 69.67
C ASN A 202 -40.61 -28.10 70.22
N GLN A 203 -39.31 -28.35 70.39
CA GLN A 203 -38.34 -27.31 70.74
C GLN A 203 -38.24 -26.25 69.63
N GLU A 204 -38.30 -26.66 68.36
CA GLU A 204 -38.30 -25.72 67.23
C GLU A 204 -39.60 -24.92 67.12
N LYS A 205 -40.74 -25.46 67.57
CA LYS A 205 -42.01 -24.72 67.67
C LYS A 205 -42.10 -23.71 68.83
N MET A 206 -41.21 -23.80 69.81
CA MET A 206 -41.16 -22.89 70.96
C MET A 206 -40.10 -21.78 70.81
N ALA A 207 -39.33 -21.81 69.71
CA ALA A 207 -38.44 -20.74 69.27
C ALA A 207 -39.17 -19.81 68.28
#